data_AF-A0A386WTD4-F1
#
_entry.id   AF-A0A386WTD4-F1
#
_cell.length_a   1.000
_cell.length_b   1.000
_cell.length_c   1.000
_cell.angle_alpha   90.00
_cell.angle_beta   90.00
_cell.angle_gamma   90.00
#
_symmetry.space_group_name_H-M   'P 1'
#
loop_
_entity.id
_entity.type
_entity.pdbx_description
1 polymer ?
#
loop_
_entity_poly.entity_id
_entity_poly.type
_entity_poly.pdbx_seq_one_letter_code
_entity_poly.pdbx_strand_id
1 'polypeptide(L)' 'MPIYRVHVFDGAYEVLHKRTLTYQLDLEGPGVDGVLDRLLQSLTRAALADNEPMDAPRLEIRDARTGATVLDWNGA' A
#
# COMPACT_ATOMS: atom_id res chain seq x y z
N MET A 1 9.68 -15.18 -0.62
CA MET A 1 8.59 -14.28 -0.20
C MET A 1 7.69 -14.02 -1.40
N PRO A 2 6.36 -14.10 -1.23
CA PRO A 2 5.40 -13.76 -2.28
C PRO A 2 5.53 -12.29 -2.71
N ILE A 3 5.16 -12.01 -3.96
CA ILE A 3 5.14 -10.66 -4.53
C ILE A 3 3.70 -10.15 -4.47
N TYR A 4 3.53 -8.94 -3.96
CA TYR A 4 2.25 -8.27 -3.87
C TYR A 4 2.26 -6.97 -4.67
N ARG A 5 1.10 -6.62 -5.21
CA ARG A 5 0.82 -5.27 -5.69
C ARG A 5 0.30 -4.47 -4.52
N VAL A 6 0.82 -3.27 -4.35
CA VAL A 6 0.42 -2.37 -3.28
C VAL A 6 -0.27 -1.17 -3.89
N HIS A 7 -1.53 -1.01 -3.55
CA HIS A 7 -2.33 0.14 -3.91
C HIS A 7 -2.43 1.05 -2.70
N VAL A 8 -2.37 2.36 -2.91
CA VAL A 8 -2.54 3.35 -1.85
C VAL A 8 -3.79 4.15 -2.15
N PHE A 9 -4.60 4.38 -1.13
CA PHE A 9 -5.89 5.04 -1.22
C PHE A 9 -5.95 6.23 -0.27
N ASP A 10 -6.72 7.25 -0.67
CA ASP A 10 -7.28 8.26 0.22
C ASP A 10 -8.80 8.09 0.24
N GLY A 11 -9.32 7.53 1.34
CA GLY A 11 -10.71 7.06 1.39
C GLY A 11 -11.02 6.01 0.31
N ALA A 12 -11.88 6.37 -0.65
CA ALA A 12 -12.26 5.52 -1.78
C ALA A 12 -11.44 5.76 -3.07
N TYR A 13 -10.57 6.79 -3.06
CA TYR A 13 -9.80 7.19 -4.23
C TYR A 13 -8.43 6.52 -4.24
N GLU A 14 -8.09 5.80 -5.31
CA GLU A 14 -6.75 5.23 -5.48
C GLU A 14 -5.78 6.33 -5.93
N VAL A 15 -4.83 6.70 -5.07
CA VAL A 15 -3.76 7.65 -5.41
C VAL A 15 -2.60 6.92 -6.07
N LEU A 16 -1.76 7.64 -6.81
CA LEU A 16 -0.64 7.04 -7.55
C LEU A 16 -1.06 5.92 -8.51
N HIS A 17 -2.33 5.85 -8.92
CA HIS A 17 -2.92 4.76 -9.71
C HIS A 17 -2.27 4.56 -11.10
N LYS A 18 -1.44 5.53 -11.55
CA LYS A 18 -0.64 5.42 -12.79
C LYS A 18 0.66 4.64 -12.59
N ARG A 19 1.05 4.37 -11.36
CA ARG A 19 2.29 3.66 -10.99
C ARG A 19 1.95 2.21 -10.64
N THR A 20 2.73 1.28 -11.17
CA THR A 20 2.67 -0.12 -10.72
C THR A 20 3.65 -0.32 -9.56
N LEU A 21 3.12 -0.54 -8.36
CA LEU A 21 3.90 -0.69 -7.14
C LEU A 21 3.89 -2.17 -6.71
N THR A 22 5.02 -2.85 -6.86
CA THR A 22 5.17 -4.28 -6.50
C THR A 22 6.25 -4.48 -5.46
N TYR A 23 5.94 -5.21 -4.39
CA TYR A 23 6.84 -5.47 -3.27
C TYR A 23 6.87 -6.95 -2.91
N GLN A 24 8.04 -7.44 -2.50
CA GLN A 24 8.16 -8.72 -1.81
C GLN A 24 7.87 -8.48 -0.33
N LEU A 25 6.77 -9.02 0.18
CA LEU A 25 6.36 -8.86 1.57
C LEU A 25 6.21 -10.23 2.22
N ASP A 26 6.57 -10.30 3.49
CA ASP A 26 6.21 -11.41 4.37
C ASP A 26 5.06 -10.89 5.24
N LEU A 27 3.82 -11.25 4.88
CA LEU A 27 2.63 -10.77 5.56
C LEU A 27 2.33 -11.54 6.86
N GLU A 28 2.99 -12.69 7.06
CA GLU A 28 2.81 -13.54 8.25
C GLU A 28 4.00 -13.41 9.22
N GLY A 29 5.07 -12.74 8.79
CA GLY A 29 6.30 -12.56 9.54
C GLY A 29 6.17 -11.55 10.69
N PRO A 30 7.02 -11.69 11.72
CA PRO A 30 7.05 -10.73 12.83
C PRO A 30 7.45 -9.33 12.34
N GLY A 31 6.71 -8.31 12.79
CA GLY A 31 6.99 -6.91 12.47
C GLY A 31 6.42 -6.42 11.13
N VAL A 32 5.52 -7.19 10.51
CA VAL A 32 4.81 -6.81 9.28
C VAL A 32 4.13 -5.44 9.41
N ASP A 33 3.49 -5.14 10.54
CA ASP A 33 2.82 -3.85 10.78
C ASP A 33 3.79 -2.68 10.59
N GLY A 34 4.99 -2.79 11.16
CA GLY A 34 6.03 -1.76 11.01
C GLY A 34 6.58 -1.64 9.58
N VAL A 35 6.52 -2.71 8.78
CA VAL A 35 6.84 -2.66 7.34
C VAL A 35 5.73 -1.93 6.58
N LEU A 36 4.47 -2.27 6.86
CA LEU A 36 3.29 -1.65 6.23
C LEU A 36 3.21 -0.16 6.57
N ASP A 37 3.46 0.23 7.82
CA ASP A 37 3.46 1.64 8.23
C ASP A 37 4.54 2.45 7.52
N ARG A 38 5.76 1.91 7.39
CA ARG A 38 6.82 2.59 6.62
C ARG A 38 6.46 2.69 5.14
N LEU A 39 5.80 1.67 4.60
CA LEU A 39 5.34 1.68 3.22
C LEU A 39 4.27 2.76 3.02
N LEU A 40 3.27 2.82 3.91
CA LEU A 40 2.21 3.82 3.90
C LEU A 40 2.78 5.23 4.00
N GLN A 41 3.72 5.47 4.92
CA GLN A 41 4.41 6.77 5.04
C GLN A 41 5.18 7.15 3.78
N SER A 42 5.93 6.21 3.19
CA SER A 42 6.70 6.44 1.97
C SER A 42 5.80 6.78 0.78
N LEU A 43 4.72 6.01 0.59
CA LEU A 43 3.77 6.22 -0.50
C LEU A 43 2.94 7.49 -0.30
N THR A 44 2.60 7.85 0.95
CA THR A 44 1.96 9.12 1.28
C THR A 44 2.83 10.30 0.88
N ARG A 45 4.14 10.27 1.18
CA ARG A 45 5.07 11.32 0.73
C ARG A 45 5.16 11.40 -0.79
N ALA A 46 5.16 10.27 -1.48
CA ALA A 46 5.18 10.23 -2.94
C ALA A 46 3.87 10.80 -3.55
N ALA A 47 2.72 10.48 -2.97
CA ALA A 47 1.42 11.02 -3.37
C ALA A 47 1.36 12.54 -3.18
N LEU A 48 1.76 13.03 -2.00
CA LEU A 48 1.84 14.47 -1.73
C LEU A 48 2.80 15.20 -2.70
N ALA A 49 3.92 14.59 -3.07
CA ALA A 49 4.85 15.16 -4.05
C ALA A 49 4.23 15.27 -5.46
N ASP A 50 3.29 14.38 -5.79
CA ASP A 50 2.51 14.41 -7.03
C ASP A 50 1.26 15.32 -6.92
N ASN A 51 1.06 16.02 -5.79
CA ASN A 51 -0.12 16.83 -5.45
C ASN A 51 -1.43 16.03 -5.34
N GLU A 52 -1.33 14.74 -4.98
CA GLU A 52 -2.49 13.90 -4.67
C GLU A 52 -2.98 14.18 -3.22
N PRO A 53 -4.29 14.09 -2.96
CA PRO A 53 -4.85 14.22 -1.61
C PRO A 53 -4.50 12.98 -0.75
N MET A 54 -4.28 13.17 0.54
CA MET A 54 -3.90 12.11 1.49
C MET A 54 -4.46 12.37 2.90
N ASP A 55 -5.76 12.63 3.02
CA ASP A 55 -6.39 12.95 4.31
C ASP A 55 -6.61 11.72 5.20
N ALA A 56 -6.93 10.57 4.60
CA ALA A 56 -7.18 9.29 5.25
C ALA A 56 -6.47 8.15 4.49
N PRO A 57 -5.13 8.08 4.57
CA PRO A 57 -4.33 7.20 3.74
C PRO A 57 -4.45 5.73 4.18
N ARG A 58 -4.59 4.82 3.20
CA ARG A 58 -4.76 3.37 3.40
C ARG A 58 -3.98 2.59 2.35
N LEU A 59 -3.50 1.41 2.70
CA LEU A 59 -2.93 0.44 1.76
C LEU A 59 -3.92 -0.67 1.48
N GLU A 60 -3.98 -1.06 0.21
CA GLU A 60 -4.59 -2.32 -0.20
C GLU A 60 -3.52 -3.19 -0.84
N ILE A 61 -3.26 -4.34 -0.21
CA ILE A 61 -2.29 -5.32 -0.67
C ILE A 61 -3.04 -6.38 -1.47
N ARG A 62 -2.62 -6.58 -2.71
CA ARG A 62 -3.20 -7.58 -3.62
C ARG A 62 -2.15 -8.60 -4.02
N ASP A 63 -2.55 -9.87 -4.06
CA ASP A 63 -1.69 -10.93 -4.61
C ASP A 63 -1.36 -10.61 -6.07
N ALA A 64 -0.07 -10.54 -6.43
CA ALA A 64 0.33 -10.06 -7.75
C ALA A 64 -0.03 -11.03 -8.89
N ARG A 65 -0.32 -12.30 -8.57
CA ARG A 65 -0.65 -13.34 -9.55
C ARG A 65 -2.16 -13.39 -9.83
N THR A 66 -2.98 -13.30 -8.80
CA THR A 66 -4.44 -13.46 -8.87
C THR A 66 -5.18 -12.12 -8.89
N GLY A 67 -4.54 -11.05 -8.42
CA GLY A 67 -5.15 -9.74 -8.25
C GLY A 67 -6.11 -9.66 -7.06
N ALA A 68 -6.25 -10.74 -6.28
CA ALA A 68 -7.11 -10.76 -5.11
C ALA A 68 -6.55 -9.88 -3.99
N THR A 69 -7.40 -9.09 -3.37
CA THR A 69 -7.06 -8.34 -2.15
C THR A 69 -6.83 -9.33 -1.02
N VAL A 70 -5.63 -9.27 -0.43
CA VAL A 70 -5.21 -10.14 0.68
C VAL A 70 -5.18 -9.40 2.00
N LEU A 71 -4.96 -8.08 1.97
CA LEU A 71 -4.95 -7.24 3.15
C LEU A 71 -5.41 -5.83 2.82
N ASP A 72 -6.18 -5.27 3.72
CA ASP A 72 -6.57 -3.87 3.77
C ASP A 72 -6.01 -3.27 5.06
N TRP A 73 -5.14 -2.25 4.95
CA TRP A 73 -4.37 -1.69 6.06
C TRP A 73 -4.47 -0.17 6.13
N ASN A 74 -5.04 0.37 7.21
CA ASN A 74 -5.23 1.80 7.42
C ASN A 74 -4.25 2.42 8.43
N GLY A 75 -3.18 1.71 8.79
CA GLY A 75 -2.32 2.07 9.92
C GLY A 75 -2.89 1.55 11.25
N ALA A 76 -2.00 1.18 12.16
CA ALA A 76 -2.35 0.78 13.53
C ALA A 76 -2.53 1.99 14.46
#